data_AF-A0A3S0D653-F1
#
_entry.id   AF-A0A3S0D653-F1
#
_cell.length_a   1.000
_cell.length_b   1.000
_cell.length_c   1.000
_cell.angle_alpha   90.00
_cell.angle_beta   90.00
_cell.angle_gamma   90.00
#
_symmetry.space_group_name_H-M   'P 1'
#
loop_
_entity.id
_entity.type
_entity.pdbx_description
1 polymer ?
#
loop_
_entity_poly.entity_id
_entity_poly.type
_entity_poly.pdbx_seq_one_letter_code
_entity_poly.pdbx_strand_id
1 'polypeptide(L)' 'MGPLLTSFLFAMGVSAWVYNKSQQRNGGLSQQSAIAAAVVGVVAMIIFFTIFSALLSRLPSEV' A
#
# COMPACT_ATOMS: atom_id res chain seq x y z
N MET A 1 13.91 -5.74 8.32
CA MET A 1 13.45 -5.45 6.94
C MET A 1 13.46 -3.93 6.76
N GLY A 2 14.03 -3.41 5.68
CA GLY A 2 14.14 -1.96 5.49
C GLY A 2 12.78 -1.27 5.28
N PRO A 3 12.66 0.04 5.59
CA PRO A 3 11.38 0.78 5.51
C PRO A 3 10.71 0.69 4.15
N LEU A 4 11.52 0.71 3.08
CA LEU A 4 11.05 0.63 1.71
C LEU A 4 10.40 -0.73 1.40
N LEU A 5 11.02 -1.84 1.79
CA LEU A 5 10.48 -3.18 1.56
C LEU A 5 9.20 -3.41 2.34
N THR A 6 9.16 -2.99 3.61
CA THR A 6 7.95 -3.10 4.45
C THR A 6 6.79 -2.31 3.86
N SER A 7 7.05 -1.09 3.39
CA SER A 7 6.03 -0.22 2.78
C SER A 7 5.54 -0.78 1.45
N PHE A 8 6.43 -1.36 0.65
CA PHE A 8 6.08 -2.02 -0.61
C PHE A 8 5.16 -3.22 -0.38
N LEU A 9 5.50 -4.11 0.56
CA LEU A 9 4.66 -5.27 0.88
C LEU A 9 3.29 -4.87 1.42
N PHE A 10 3.24 -3.84 2.27
CA PHE A 10 1.99 -3.26 2.75
C PHE A 10 1.13 -2.75 1.59
N ALA A 11 1.72 -1.96 0.70
CA ALA A 11 1.03 -1.41 -0.46
C ALA A 11 0.50 -2.50 -1.42
N MET A 12 1.26 -3.58 -1.60
CA MET A 12 0.82 -4.74 -2.38
C MET A 12 -0.42 -5.41 -1.77
N GLY A 13 -0.45 -5.57 -0.45
CA GLY A 13 -1.64 -6.09 0.26
C GLY A 13 -2.86 -5.18 0.10
N VAL A 14 -2.68 -3.87 0.24
CA VAL A 14 -3.76 -2.88 0.03
C VAL A 14 -4.26 -2.91 -1.41
N SER A 15 -3.36 -2.91 -2.39
CA SER A 15 -3.69 -2.98 -3.82
C SER A 15 -4.52 -4.23 -4.14
N ALA A 16 -4.10 -5.41 -3.68
CA ALA A 16 -4.82 -6.65 -3.88
C ALA A 16 -6.22 -6.63 -3.23
N TRP A 17 -6.34 -6.05 -2.03
CA TRP A 17 -7.63 -5.89 -1.36
C TRP A 17 -8.57 -4.95 -2.15
N VAL A 18 -8.07 -3.81 -2.62
CA VAL A 18 -8.84 -2.85 -3.42
C VAL A 18 -9.27 -3.49 -4.74
N TYR A 19 -8.38 -4.24 -5.40
CA TYR A 19 -8.72 -4.97 -6.62
C TYR A 19 -9.91 -5.90 -6.39
N ASN A 20 -9.85 -6.75 -5.37
CA ASN A 20 -10.94 -7.68 -5.04
C ASN A 20 -12.24 -6.94 -4.69
N LYS A 21 -12.16 -5.85 -3.94
CA LYS A 21 -13.33 -5.04 -3.60
C LYS A 21 -13.94 -4.34 -4.81
N SER A 22 -13.10 -3.80 -5.68
CA SER A 22 -13.54 -3.14 -6.92
C SER A 22 -14.18 -4.15 -7.87
N GLN A 23 -13.61 -5.36 -7.98
CA GLN A 23 -14.17 -6.45 -8.77
C GLN A 23 -15.57 -6.88 -8.31
N GLN A 24 -15.77 -6.98 -7.00
CA GLN A 24 -17.08 -7.30 -6.41
C GLN A 24 -18.14 -6.22 -6.69
N ARG A 25 -17.74 -4.95 -6.82
CA ARG A 25 -18.67 -3.82 -7.02
C ARG A 25 -18.93 -3.52 -8.49
N ASN A 26 -17.92 -3.68 -9.34
CA ASN A 26 -18.01 -3.34 -10.76
C ASN A 26 -18.42 -4.53 -11.64
N GLY A 27 -18.90 -5.63 -11.06
CA GLY A 27 -19.46 -6.77 -11.79
C GLY A 27 -18.43 -7.51 -12.67
N GLY A 28 -17.16 -7.54 -12.27
CA GLY A 28 -16.12 -8.25 -13.03
C GLY A 28 -15.30 -7.37 -14.01
N LEU A 29 -15.52 -6.05 -14.05
CA LEU A 29 -14.73 -5.14 -14.88
C LEU A 29 -13.27 -5.06 -14.38
N SER A 30 -12.40 -5.84 -15.02
CA SER A 30 -11.01 -6.05 -14.59
C SER A 30 -10.08 -4.87 -14.85
N GLN A 31 -10.20 -4.22 -16.01
CA GLN A 31 -9.35 -3.09 -16.36
C GLN A 31 -9.55 -1.92 -15.39
N GLN A 32 -10.81 -1.55 -15.10
CA GLN A 32 -11.12 -0.48 -14.16
C GLN A 32 -10.66 -0.81 -12.74
N SER A 33 -10.85 -2.06 -12.32
CA SER A 33 -10.43 -2.52 -10.99
C SER A 33 -8.91 -2.57 -10.83
N ALA A 34 -8.18 -2.91 -11.89
CA ALA A 34 -6.71 -2.88 -11.90
C ALA A 34 -6.18 -1.45 -11.80
N ILE A 35 -6.77 -0.49 -12.52
CA ILE A 35 -6.40 0.92 -12.43
C ILE A 35 -6.65 1.45 -11.01
N ALA A 36 -7.83 1.18 -10.44
CA ALA A 36 -8.15 1.59 -9.08
C ALA A 36 -7.18 1.00 -8.04
N ALA A 37 -6.88 -0.29 -8.14
CA ALA A 37 -5.93 -0.97 -7.27
C ALA A 37 -4.51 -0.39 -7.38
N ALA A 38 -4.02 -0.14 -8.59
CA ALA A 38 -2.70 0.44 -8.82
C ALA A 38 -2.58 1.84 -8.19
N VAL A 39 -3.56 2.71 -8.44
CA VAL A 39 -3.56 4.07 -7.89
C VAL A 39 -3.59 4.04 -6.36
N VAL A 40 -4.49 3.26 -5.76
CA VAL A 40 -4.58 3.18 -4.30
C VAL A 40 -3.33 2.53 -3.69
N GLY A 41 -2.75 1.53 -4.34
CA GLY A 41 -1.49 0.91 -3.93
C GLY A 41 -0.33 1.90 -3.87
N VAL A 42 -0.14 2.72 -4.90
CA VAL A 42 0.91 3.76 -4.93
C VAL A 42 0.69 4.78 -3.83
N VAL A 43 -0.55 5.25 -3.64
CA VAL A 43 -0.88 6.22 -2.58
C VAL A 43 -0.61 5.62 -1.19
N ALA A 44 -1.04 4.38 -0.95
CA ALA A 44 -0.80 3.67 0.31
C ALA A 44 0.71 3.48 0.57
N MET A 45 1.49 3.18 -0.47
CA MET A 45 2.94 3.06 -0.36
C MET A 45 3.58 4.36 0.10
N ILE A 46 3.24 5.49 -0.54
CA ILE A 46 3.80 6.80 -0.20
C ILE A 46 3.46 7.17 1.23
N ILE A 47 2.18 7.08 1.61
CA ILE A 47 1.71 7.44 2.95
C ILE A 47 2.40 6.58 4.02
N PHE A 48 2.38 5.25 3.83
CA PHE A 48 2.96 4.34 4.81
C PHE A 48 4.48 4.52 4.89
N PHE A 49 5.18 4.67 3.77
CA PHE A 49 6.62 4.90 3.75
C PHE A 49 7.00 6.19 4.49
N THR A 50 6.29 7.29 4.24
CA THR A 50 6.55 8.58 4.90
C THR A 50 6.33 8.46 6.42
N ILE A 51 5.21 7.88 6.84
CA ILE A 51 4.88 7.71 8.27
C ILE A 51 5.86 6.75 8.94
N PHE A 52 6.11 5.59 8.34
CA PHE A 52 6.97 4.56 8.91
C PHE A 52 8.42 5.04 9.01
N SER A 53 8.93 5.74 7.99
CA SER A 53 10.26 6.36 8.04
C SER A 53 10.35 7.45 9.11
N ALA A 54 9.33 8.30 9.23
CA ALA A 54 9.30 9.33 10.25
C ALA A 54 9.25 8.73 11.67
N LEU A 55 8.47 7.67 11.89
CA LEU A 55 8.39 6.97 13.17
C LEU A 55 9.72 6.29 13.52
N LEU A 56 10.35 5.61 12.56
CA LEU A 56 11.66 4.99 12.75
C LEU A 56 12.74 6.01 13.10
N SER A 57 12.72 7.19 12.48
CA SER A 57 13.68 8.26 12.79
C SER A 57 13.51 8.87 14.20
N ARG A 58 12.37 8.60 14.85
CA ARG A 58 12.05 9.09 16.21
C ARG A 58 12.23 8.03 17.30
N LEU A 59 12.54 6.79 16.94
CA LEU A 59 12.88 5.77 17.92
C LEU A 59 14.31 6.04 18.44
N PRO A 60 14.53 6.12 19.76
CA PRO A 60 15.87 6.25 20.30
C PRO A 60 16.71 5.05 19.88
N SER A 61 17.97 5.30 19.48
CA SER A 61 18.90 4.30 18.98
C SER A 61 19.46 3.38 20.07
N GLU A 62 18.70 3.11 21.13
CA GLU A 62 19.13 2.28 22.25
C GLU A 62 18.52 0.88 22.15
N VAL A 63 19.16 0.02 21.33
CA VAL A 63 19.66 -1.34 21.66
C VAL A 63 20.69 -1.72 20.60
#